data_AF-A5I5H6-F1
#
_entry.id   AF-A5I5H6-F1
#
_cell.length_a   1.000
_cell.length_b   1.000
_cell.length_c   1.000
_cell.angle_alpha   90.00
_cell.angle_beta   90.00
_cell.angle_gamma   90.00
#
_symmetry.space_group_name_H-M   'P 1'
#
loop_
_entity.id
_entity.type
_entity.pdbx_description
1 polymer ?
#
loop_
_entity_poly.entity_id
_entity_poly.type
_entity_poly.pdbx_seq_one_letter_code
_entity_poly.pdbx_strand_id
1 'polypeptide(L)'
;MKVNGVGITNSINAYNANKKVTEKEEVKSLKDKIEISHLGKSLTTYSLDDKFLDEKERLDRINEIKDQIEKGTYKIDSKLVAKKLLNNIKENF
;
A
#
# COMPACT_ATOMS: atom_id res chain seq x y z
N MET A 1 38.02 54.99 -27.62
CA MET A 1 38.21 53.53 -27.37
C MET A 1 37.50 53.18 -26.08
N LYS A 2 36.64 52.15 -26.07
CA LYS A 2 35.84 51.72 -24.91
C LYS A 2 36.49 50.47 -24.31
N VAL A 3 36.98 50.56 -23.08
CA VAL A 3 37.68 49.47 -22.38
C VAL A 3 36.71 48.78 -21.42
N ASN A 4 36.13 47.66 -21.83
CA ASN A 4 35.38 46.81 -20.92
C ASN A 4 36.36 45.77 -20.33
N GLY A 5 36.53 45.77 -19.01
CA GLY A 5 37.47 44.89 -18.30
C GLY A 5 37.04 43.42 -18.31
N VAL A 6 37.73 42.60 -19.12
CA VAL A 6 37.46 41.17 -19.35
C VAL A 6 37.94 40.26 -18.19
N GLY A 7 38.28 40.82 -17.03
CA GLY A 7 38.95 40.07 -15.94
C GLY A 7 38.10 39.73 -14.71
N ILE A 8 37.00 40.45 -14.46
CA ILE A 8 36.32 40.42 -13.14
C ILE A 8 35.25 39.31 -13.08
N THR A 9 34.66 38.94 -14.21
CA THR A 9 33.58 37.93 -14.26
C THR A 9 34.09 36.50 -14.08
N ASN A 10 35.32 36.21 -14.51
CA ASN A 10 35.89 34.86 -14.42
C ASN A 10 36.33 34.49 -13.00
N SER A 11 36.76 35.46 -12.20
CA SER A 11 37.20 35.22 -10.81
C SER A 11 36.02 34.99 -9.85
N ILE A 12 34.88 35.66 -10.08
CA ILE A 12 33.62 35.39 -9.35
C ILE A 12 33.11 33.96 -9.59
N ASN A 13 33.25 33.45 -10.83
CA ASN A 13 32.78 32.10 -11.18
C ASN A 13 33.66 30.98 -10.58
N ALA A 14 34.95 31.24 -10.36
CA ALA A 14 35.85 30.29 -9.70
C ALA A 14 35.48 30.03 -8.22
N TYR A 15 34.94 31.04 -7.52
CA TYR A 15 34.47 30.87 -6.14
C TYR A 15 33.18 30.03 -6.06
N ASN A 16 32.26 30.18 -7.03
CA ASN A 16 31.04 29.37 -7.10
C ASN A 16 31.30 27.91 -7.53
N ALA A 17 32.35 27.65 -8.32
CA ALA A 17 32.71 26.31 -8.78
C ALA A 17 33.26 25.40 -7.65
N ASN A 18 33.76 25.98 -6.56
CA ASN A 18 34.30 25.23 -5.42
C ASN A 18 33.25 24.84 -4.37
N LYS A 19 31.97 25.21 -4.57
CA LYS A 19 30.87 24.71 -3.74
C LYS A 19 30.50 23.30 -4.18
N LYS A 20 31.43 22.34 -4.00
CA LYS A 20 31.09 20.92 -3.99
C LYS A 20 30.18 20.71 -2.78
N VAL A 21 28.87 20.72 -3.04
CA VAL A 21 27.92 20.04 -2.17
C VAL A 21 28.43 18.62 -2.11
N THR A 22 29.10 18.28 -1.01
CA THR A 22 29.37 16.89 -0.69
C THR A 22 27.99 16.32 -0.45
N GLU A 23 27.39 15.73 -1.48
CA GLU A 23 26.27 14.82 -1.30
C GLU A 23 26.79 13.80 -0.29
N LYS A 24 26.36 13.95 0.97
CA LYS A 24 26.58 12.92 1.97
C LYS A 24 25.84 11.73 1.41
N GLU A 25 26.57 10.78 0.83
CA GLU A 25 26.01 9.47 0.56
C GLU A 25 25.42 9.00 1.88
N GLU A 26 24.09 8.87 1.92
CA GLU A 26 23.41 8.32 3.07
C GLU A 26 23.99 6.92 3.26
N VAL A 27 24.77 6.75 4.33
CA VAL A 27 25.26 5.45 4.77
C VAL A 27 24.00 4.64 5.08
N LYS A 28 23.56 3.84 4.10
CA LYS A 28 22.41 2.95 4.27
C LYS A 28 22.76 2.01 5.42
N SER A 29 22.21 2.30 6.60
CA SER A 29 22.38 1.41 7.75
C SER A 29 21.74 0.08 7.36
N LEU A 30 22.56 -0.95 7.18
CA LEU A 30 22.12 -2.33 7.03
C LEU A 30 21.50 -2.74 8.37
N LYS A 31 20.20 -2.49 8.51
CA LYS A 31 19.38 -2.98 9.61
C LYS A 31 18.73 -4.26 9.14
N ASP A 32 18.65 -5.23 10.03
CA ASP A 32 17.88 -6.45 9.76
C ASP A 32 16.43 -6.07 9.47
N LYS A 33 15.90 -6.58 8.36
CA LYS A 33 14.50 -6.41 7.95
C LYS A 33 13.90 -7.78 7.75
N ILE A 34 12.73 -7.99 8.36
CA ILE A 34 11.89 -9.14 8.06
C ILE A 34 10.89 -8.68 7.00
N GLU A 35 10.95 -9.29 5.81
CA GLU A 35 10.03 -9.00 4.72
C GLU A 35 9.20 -10.23 4.35
N ILE A 36 7.96 -10.00 3.94
CA ILE A 36 7.12 -11.04 3.36
C ILE A 36 7.76 -11.49 2.03
N SER A 37 7.87 -12.81 1.83
CA SER A 37 8.42 -13.36 0.60
C SER A 37 7.66 -12.89 -0.63
N HIS A 38 8.31 -12.83 -1.79
CA HIS A 38 7.65 -12.44 -3.04
C HIS A 38 6.42 -13.31 -3.33
N LEU A 39 6.55 -14.62 -3.07
CA LEU A 39 5.44 -15.56 -3.14
C LEU A 39 4.32 -15.21 -2.15
N GLY A 40 4.65 -14.93 -0.89
CA GLY A 40 3.67 -14.49 0.12
C GLY A 40 2.93 -13.24 -0.32
N LYS A 41 3.62 -12.24 -0.86
CA LYS A 41 3.01 -11.03 -1.44
C LYS A 41 2.05 -11.37 -2.58
N SER A 42 2.45 -12.25 -3.51
CA SER A 42 1.56 -12.67 -4.60
C SER A 42 0.34 -13.45 -4.10
N LEU A 43 0.49 -14.33 -3.12
CA LEU A 43 -0.62 -15.11 -2.56
C LEU A 43 -1.60 -14.21 -1.78
N THR A 44 -1.13 -13.16 -1.11
CA THR A 44 -2.04 -12.20 -0.46
C THR A 44 -2.96 -11.48 -1.45
N THR A 45 -2.52 -11.29 -2.70
CA THR A 45 -3.40 -10.71 -3.73
C THR A 45 -4.49 -11.66 -4.21
N TYR A 46 -4.28 -12.97 -4.02
CA TYR A 46 -5.26 -14.03 -4.29
C TYR A 46 -6.14 -14.33 -3.07
N SER A 47 -5.65 -14.16 -1.83
CA SER A 47 -6.41 -14.42 -0.61
C SER A 47 -7.34 -13.27 -0.18
N LEU A 48 -7.47 -12.22 -0.99
CA LEU A 48 -8.55 -11.26 -0.80
C LEU A 48 -9.83 -11.90 -1.33
N ASP A 49 -10.57 -12.52 -0.42
CA ASP A 49 -11.96 -12.99 -0.55
C ASP A 49 -12.93 -11.97 -1.19
N ASP A 50 -12.49 -10.74 -1.43
CA ASP A 50 -13.23 -9.66 -2.09
C ASP A 50 -13.05 -9.60 -3.63
N LYS A 51 -12.15 -10.39 -4.24
CA LYS A 51 -11.92 -10.34 -5.71
C LYS A 51 -12.63 -11.43 -6.52
N PHE A 52 -13.24 -12.41 -5.87
CA PHE A 52 -13.90 -13.54 -6.55
C PHE A 52 -15.42 -13.45 -6.60
N LEU A 53 -16.02 -12.44 -5.98
CA LEU A 53 -17.36 -11.99 -6.32
C LEU A 53 -17.18 -10.77 -7.21
N ASP A 54 -17.77 -10.80 -8.41
CA ASP A 54 -17.95 -9.57 -9.19
C ASP A 54 -18.56 -8.51 -8.24
N GLU A 55 -18.06 -7.28 -8.27
CA GLU A 55 -18.47 -6.24 -7.31
C GLU A 55 -20.01 -6.06 -7.33
N LYS A 56 -20.59 -6.28 -8.50
CA LYS A 56 -22.02 -6.36 -8.75
C LYS A 56 -22.70 -7.49 -7.98
N GLU A 57 -22.19 -8.72 -8.06
CA GLU A 57 -22.75 -9.88 -7.34
C GLU A 57 -22.70 -9.68 -5.82
N ARG A 58 -21.62 -9.06 -5.32
CA ARG A 58 -21.52 -8.70 -3.90
C ARG A 58 -22.61 -7.70 -3.52
N LEU A 59 -22.81 -6.65 -4.32
CA LEU A 59 -23.79 -5.62 -4.08
C LEU A 59 -25.22 -6.16 -4.13
N ASP A 60 -25.51 -7.01 -5.12
CA ASP A 60 -26.81 -7.68 -5.27
C ASP A 60 -27.14 -8.54 -4.04
N ARG A 61 -26.16 -9.34 -3.58
CA ARG A 61 -26.31 -10.14 -2.36
C ARG A 61 -26.56 -9.31 -1.11
N ILE A 62 -25.88 -8.17 -0.97
CA ILE A 62 -26.09 -7.25 0.16
C ILE A 62 -27.52 -6.69 0.13
N ASN A 63 -28.00 -6.27 -1.05
CA ASN A 63 -29.34 -5.71 -1.21
C ASN A 63 -30.42 -6.76 -0.93
N GLU A 64 -30.23 -8.01 -1.38
CA GLU A 64 -31.14 -9.11 -1.07
C GLU A 64 -31.26 -9.34 0.44
N ILE A 65 -30.13 -9.39 1.15
CA ILE A 65 -30.13 -9.57 2.62
C ILE A 65 -30.85 -8.40 3.31
N LYS A 66 -30.60 -7.16 2.88
CA LYS A 66 -31.30 -5.98 3.43
C LYS A 66 -32.81 -6.07 3.24
N ASP A 67 -33.25 -6.42 2.04
CA ASP A 67 -34.67 -6.60 1.73
C ASP A 67 -35.31 -7.71 2.57
N GLN A 68 -34.62 -8.84 2.76
CA GLN A 68 -35.09 -9.92 3.64
C GLN A 68 -35.21 -9.48 5.10
N ILE A 69 -34.29 -8.62 5.58
CA ILE A 69 -34.33 -8.06 6.95
C ILE A 69 -35.50 -7.09 7.08
N GLU A 70 -35.68 -6.17 6.14
CA GLU A 70 -36.79 -5.20 6.13
C GLU A 70 -38.16 -5.90 6.13
N LYS A 71 -38.27 -6.98 5.35
CA LYS A 71 -39.49 -7.82 5.29
C LYS A 71 -39.65 -8.75 6.48
N GLY A 72 -38.67 -8.83 7.39
CA GLY A 72 -38.69 -9.73 8.55
C GLY A 72 -38.59 -11.22 8.18
N THR A 73 -38.14 -11.55 6.97
CA THR A 73 -38.02 -12.93 6.46
C THR A 73 -36.62 -13.51 6.59
N TYR A 74 -35.64 -12.70 7.00
CA TYR A 74 -34.28 -13.14 7.23
C TYR A 74 -34.19 -14.09 8.43
N LYS A 75 -33.90 -15.36 8.17
CA LYS A 75 -33.78 -16.40 9.21
C LYS A 75 -32.31 -16.73 9.47
N ILE A 76 -31.90 -16.55 10.71
CA ILE A 76 -30.52 -16.83 11.15
C ILE A 76 -30.41 -18.31 11.53
N ASP A 77 -29.51 -19.05 10.88
CA ASP A 77 -29.15 -20.41 11.27
C ASP A 77 -28.02 -20.40 12.31
N SER A 78 -28.36 -20.67 13.56
CA SER A 78 -27.41 -20.70 14.69
C SER A 78 -26.29 -21.71 14.51
N LYS A 79 -26.54 -22.86 13.85
CA LYS A 79 -25.53 -23.89 13.60
C LYS A 79 -24.49 -23.39 12.60
N LEU A 80 -24.95 -22.70 11.56
CA LEU A 80 -24.10 -22.10 10.55
C LEU A 80 -23.25 -20.97 11.15
N VAL A 81 -23.84 -20.12 12.00
CA VAL A 81 -23.11 -19.07 12.73
C VAL A 81 -22.00 -19.67 13.59
N ALA A 82 -22.33 -20.66 14.43
CA ALA A 82 -21.35 -21.32 15.30
C ALA A 82 -20.22 -21.98 14.50
N LYS A 83 -20.54 -22.65 13.38
CA LYS A 83 -19.55 -23.25 12.48
C LYS A 83 -18.60 -22.18 11.90
N LYS A 84 -19.13 -21.05 11.42
CA LYS A 84 -18.31 -19.97 10.86
C LYS A 84 -17.41 -19.33 11.90
N LEU A 85 -17.92 -19.11 13.11
CA LEU A 85 -17.12 -18.61 14.24
C LEU A 85 -15.96 -19.57 14.56
N LEU A 86 -16.24 -20.88 14.66
CA LEU A 86 -15.22 -21.87 14.94
C LEU A 86 -14.16 -21.95 13.83
N ASN A 87 -14.59 -21.91 12.56
CA ASN A 87 -13.66 -21.91 11.43
C ASN A 87 -12.75 -20.69 11.45
N ASN A 88 -13.31 -19.50 11.69
CA ASN A 88 -12.53 -18.27 11.77
C ASN A 88 -11.53 -18.31 12.93
N ILE A 89 -11.90 -18.85 14.09
CA ILE A 89 -10.98 -18.99 15.21
C ILE A 89 -9.87 -20.01 14.89
N LYS A 90 -10.22 -21.18 14.33
CA LYS A 90 -9.26 -22.25 14.05
C LYS A 90 -8.27 -21.94 12.94
N GLU A 91 -8.66 -21.20 11.90
CA GLU A 91 -7.74 -20.84 10.80
C GLU A 91 -6.79 -19.69 11.14
N ASN A 92 -7.00 -19.01 12.29
CA ASN A 92 -6.10 -17.98 12.80
C ASN A 92 -5.05 -18.52 13.82
N PHE A 93 -4.97 -19.84 14.02
CA PHE A 93 -3.94 -20.54 14.80
C PHE A 93 -3.10 -21.45 13.89
#